data_AF-A0A1G1WC52-F1
#
_entry.id   AF-A0A1G1WC52-F1
#
_cell.length_a   1.000
_cell.length_b   1.000
_cell.length_c   1.000
_cell.angle_alpha   90.00
_cell.angle_beta   90.00
_cell.angle_gamma   90.00
#
_symmetry.space_group_name_H-M   'P 1'
#
loop_
_entity.id
_entity.type
_entity.pdbx_description
1 polymer ?
#
loop_
_entity_poly.entity_id
_entity_poly.type
_entity_poly.pdbx_seq_one_letter_code
_entity_poly.pdbx_strand_id
1 'polypeptide(L)'
;MFQKLPRPRVNNLFQKARLQRLAKLNRQGFTLIELLIVTAIIAILLVIVLSRIGSFGSQTDLNTTAQRIISTLETARNQTLASEDAVGLGSVYGVHFETTKYVLFKGATYNPLDANNKENDLSTTQFSAINVLPVGGSDVVFDRVRGTTSNSGSVTLQLVADASKTKTIVVNTLGQTSLQETTTTPTSRVVDTRHIHLDFGWSMQSSSTMRLIFSDPPGPNVTKDINIPTYTTAGKFEWEDSIDVNGSSQKLRIHTHLLDSSNTILSVHRDRRNNDKALEIQVG
;
A
#
# COMPACT_ATOMS: atom_id res chain seq x y z
N MET A 1 -99.97 -30.88 -58.54
CA MET A 1 -99.75 -30.24 -57.22
C MET A 1 -98.33 -30.58 -56.79
N PHE A 2 -97.36 -29.70 -57.06
CA PHE A 2 -95.94 -29.99 -56.85
C PHE A 2 -95.55 -29.78 -55.38
N GLN A 3 -95.17 -30.87 -54.73
CA GLN A 3 -94.74 -30.90 -53.33
C GLN A 3 -93.28 -30.43 -53.23
N LYS A 4 -93.07 -29.42 -52.39
CA LYS A 4 -91.81 -28.69 -52.18
C LYS A 4 -90.74 -29.64 -51.60
N LEU A 5 -89.64 -29.85 -52.32
CA LEU A 5 -88.50 -30.64 -51.83
C LEU A 5 -87.79 -29.92 -50.66
N PRO A 6 -87.37 -30.65 -49.60
CA PRO A 6 -86.66 -30.07 -48.46
C PRO A 6 -85.22 -29.66 -48.83
N ARG A 7 -84.78 -28.49 -48.34
CA ARG A 7 -83.42 -27.97 -48.57
C ARG A 7 -82.38 -28.77 -47.77
N PRO A 8 -81.14 -28.95 -48.27
CA PRO A 8 -80.10 -29.69 -47.57
C PRO A 8 -79.57 -28.90 -46.37
N ARG A 9 -79.33 -29.60 -45.25
CA ARG A 9 -78.59 -29.07 -44.09
C ARG A 9 -77.13 -28.86 -44.46
N VAL A 10 -76.68 -27.62 -44.46
CA VAL A 10 -75.25 -27.28 -44.57
C VAL A 10 -74.58 -27.61 -43.22
N ASN A 11 -73.88 -28.74 -43.15
CA ASN A 11 -73.03 -29.05 -42.00
C ASN A 11 -71.75 -28.22 -42.07
N ASN A 12 -71.57 -27.30 -41.11
CA ASN A 12 -70.37 -26.47 -40.92
C ASN A 12 -69.13 -27.30 -40.54
N LEU A 13 -68.63 -28.13 -41.46
CA LEU A 13 -67.37 -28.87 -41.31
C LEU A 13 -66.16 -27.93 -41.20
N PHE A 14 -66.24 -26.71 -41.75
CA PHE A 14 -65.15 -25.74 -41.74
C PHE A 14 -64.96 -25.01 -40.40
N GLN A 15 -65.94 -25.00 -39.48
CA GLN A 15 -65.74 -24.41 -38.15
C GLN A 15 -65.00 -25.35 -37.20
N LYS A 16 -65.17 -26.68 -37.35
CA LYS A 16 -64.51 -27.65 -36.45
C LYS A 16 -63.00 -27.75 -36.68
N ALA A 17 -62.53 -27.53 -37.91
CA ALA A 17 -61.11 -27.60 -38.24
C ALA A 17 -60.28 -26.42 -37.67
N ARG A 18 -60.90 -25.26 -37.44
CA ARG A 18 -60.20 -24.07 -36.93
C ARG A 18 -59.98 -24.08 -35.42
N LEU A 19 -60.78 -24.85 -34.67
CA LEU A 19 -60.64 -24.98 -33.21
C LEU A 19 -59.62 -26.04 -32.78
N GLN A 20 -59.23 -26.96 -33.67
CA GLN A 20 -58.27 -28.02 -33.32
C GLN A 20 -56.80 -27.55 -33.35
N ARG A 21 -56.50 -26.38 -33.90
CA ARG A 21 -55.12 -25.88 -34.03
C ARG A 21 -54.66 -24.93 -32.92
N LEU A 22 -55.51 -24.61 -31.94
CA LEU A 22 -55.19 -23.67 -30.85
C LEU A 22 -54.90 -24.33 -29.49
N ALA A 23 -54.88 -25.66 -29.40
CA ALA A 23 -54.71 -26.35 -28.12
C ALA A 23 -53.52 -27.33 -28.09
N LYS A 24 -52.43 -27.00 -28.79
CA LYS A 24 -51.12 -27.64 -28.52
C LYS A 24 -50.14 -26.61 -28.00
N LEU A 25 -50.52 -25.96 -26.90
CA LEU A 25 -49.52 -25.42 -25.98
C LEU A 25 -48.83 -26.63 -25.36
N ASN A 26 -47.58 -26.87 -25.77
CA ASN A 26 -46.75 -27.93 -25.22
C ASN A 26 -46.68 -27.72 -23.70
N ARG A 27 -47.46 -28.48 -22.92
CA ARG A 27 -47.34 -28.53 -21.45
C ARG A 27 -46.12 -29.37 -21.12
N GLN A 28 -44.94 -28.87 -21.45
CA GLN A 28 -43.69 -29.42 -20.94
C GLN A 28 -43.54 -28.89 -19.51
N GLY A 29 -43.93 -29.72 -18.55
CA GLY A 29 -43.63 -29.47 -17.14
C GLY A 29 -42.18 -29.81 -16.84
N PHE A 30 -41.62 -29.18 -15.81
CA PHE A 30 -40.29 -29.51 -15.32
C PHE A 30 -40.26 -30.94 -14.78
N THR A 31 -39.19 -31.66 -15.10
CA THR A 31 -38.95 -32.97 -14.52
C THR A 31 -38.52 -32.84 -13.05
N LEU A 32 -38.79 -33.87 -12.24
CA LEU A 32 -38.35 -33.91 -10.83
C LEU A 32 -36.83 -33.72 -10.73
N ILE A 33 -36.08 -34.30 -11.68
CA ILE A 33 -34.63 -34.21 -11.71
C ILE A 33 -34.13 -32.80 -12.05
N GLU A 34 -34.80 -32.07 -12.96
CA GLU A 34 -34.48 -30.66 -13.23
C GLU A 34 -34.69 -29.79 -11.99
N LEU A 35 -35.78 -29.99 -11.24
CA LEU A 35 -36.02 -29.25 -9.99
C LEU A 35 -34.91 -29.51 -8.95
N LEU A 36 -34.46 -30.76 -8.85
CA LEU A 36 -33.41 -31.14 -7.90
C LEU A 36 -32.06 -30.52 -8.28
N ILE A 37 -31.72 -30.51 -9.58
CA ILE A 37 -30.50 -29.88 -10.08
C ILE A 37 -30.55 -28.37 -9.85
N VAL A 38 -31.67 -27.70 -10.16
CA VAL A 38 -31.81 -26.26 -9.98
C VAL A 38 -31.72 -25.86 -8.51
N THR A 39 -32.37 -26.60 -7.60
CA THR A 39 -32.28 -26.33 -6.15
C THR A 39 -30.88 -26.57 -5.60
N ALA A 40 -30.17 -27.60 -6.08
CA ALA A 40 -28.77 -27.84 -5.73
C ALA A 40 -27.85 -26.69 -6.19
N ILE A 41 -28.04 -26.20 -7.42
CA ILE A 41 -27.28 -25.05 -7.95
C ILE A 41 -27.57 -23.80 -7.11
N ILE A 42 -28.85 -23.52 -6.80
CA ILE A 42 -29.23 -22.37 -5.97
C ILE A 42 -28.59 -22.46 -4.58
N ALA A 43 -28.59 -23.64 -3.95
CA ALA A 43 -27.98 -23.83 -2.63
C ALA A 43 -26.47 -23.57 -2.63
N ILE A 44 -25.75 -24.06 -3.66
CA ILE A 44 -24.31 -23.81 -3.82
C ILE A 44 -24.03 -22.30 -3.98
N LEU A 45 -24.81 -21.62 -4.82
CA LEU A 45 -24.68 -20.17 -5.02
C LEU A 45 -24.94 -19.39 -3.73
N LEU A 46 -25.92 -19.80 -2.93
CA LEU A 46 -26.26 -19.17 -1.65
C LEU A 46 -25.09 -19.21 -0.65
N VAL A 47 -24.38 -20.34 -0.56
CA VAL A 47 -23.20 -20.48 0.31
C VAL A 47 -22.10 -19.50 -0.11
N ILE A 48 -21.82 -19.38 -1.41
CA ILE A 48 -20.79 -18.47 -1.95
C ILE A 48 -21.13 -17.00 -1.63
N VAL A 49 -22.40 -16.61 -1.84
CA VAL A 49 -22.86 -15.24 -1.59
C VAL A 49 -22.78 -14.90 -0.10
N LEU A 50 -23.28 -15.78 0.77
CA LEU A 50 -23.25 -15.56 2.22
C LEU A 50 -21.82 -15.49 2.77
N SER A 51 -20.91 -16.33 2.27
CA SER A 51 -19.50 -16.29 2.65
C SER A 51 -18.82 -14.97 2.27
N ARG A 52 -19.28 -14.30 1.21
CA ARG A 52 -18.66 -13.05 0.76
C ARG A 52 -19.22 -11.80 1.44
N ILE A 53 -20.47 -11.83 1.91
CA ILE A 53 -21.07 -10.70 2.63
C ILE A 53 -20.32 -10.40 3.94
N GLY A 54 -19.88 -11.42 4.68
CA GLY A 54 -19.17 -11.23 5.95
C GLY A 54 -17.80 -10.55 5.84
N SER A 55 -17.09 -10.73 4.73
CA SER A 55 -15.70 -10.25 4.57
C SER A 55 -15.56 -8.89 3.87
N PHE A 56 -16.59 -8.39 3.19
CA PHE A 56 -16.59 -7.03 2.63
C PHE A 56 -16.89 -5.95 3.69
N GLY A 57 -17.76 -6.26 4.66
CA GLY A 57 -18.11 -5.33 5.74
C GLY A 57 -16.89 -5.00 6.62
N SER A 58 -16.18 -6.03 7.07
CA SER A 58 -15.06 -5.87 8.00
C SER A 58 -13.92 -5.00 7.45
N GLN A 59 -13.55 -5.12 6.17
CA GLN A 59 -12.48 -4.28 5.61
C GLN A 59 -12.89 -2.80 5.52
N THR A 60 -14.17 -2.54 5.25
CA THR A 60 -14.74 -1.18 5.24
C THR A 60 -14.73 -0.58 6.64
N ASP A 61 -15.06 -1.38 7.65
CA ASP A 61 -15.01 -0.98 9.06
C ASP A 61 -13.59 -0.61 9.48
N LEU A 62 -12.58 -1.43 9.14
CA LEU A 62 -11.18 -1.14 9.47
C LEU A 62 -10.71 0.21 8.90
N ASN A 63 -11.06 0.48 7.65
CA ASN A 63 -10.72 1.76 7.00
C ASN A 63 -11.46 2.95 7.64
N THR A 64 -12.76 2.77 7.90
CA THR A 64 -13.62 3.80 8.48
C THR A 64 -13.16 4.15 9.89
N THR A 65 -12.86 3.16 10.72
CA THR A 65 -12.33 3.36 12.07
C THR A 65 -10.98 4.07 12.03
N ALA A 66 -10.07 3.66 11.13
CA ALA A 66 -8.77 4.32 11.02
C ALA A 66 -8.90 5.81 10.64
N GLN A 67 -9.81 6.15 9.72
CA GLN A 67 -10.12 7.53 9.36
C GLN A 67 -10.77 8.31 10.53
N ARG A 68 -11.65 7.69 11.32
CA ARG A 68 -12.23 8.30 12.51
C ARG A 68 -11.18 8.64 13.56
N ILE A 69 -10.21 7.75 13.78
CA ILE A 69 -9.09 7.99 14.69
C ILE A 69 -8.25 9.17 14.20
N ILE A 70 -7.90 9.22 12.91
CA ILE A 70 -7.18 10.36 12.30
C ILE A 70 -7.96 11.65 12.50
N SER A 71 -9.25 11.67 12.19
CA SER A 71 -10.11 12.84 12.38
C SER A 71 -10.21 13.27 13.85
N THR A 72 -10.17 12.31 14.79
CA THR A 72 -10.18 12.60 16.23
C THR A 72 -8.85 13.23 16.67
N LEU A 73 -7.72 12.73 16.18
CA LEU A 73 -6.40 13.33 16.44
C LEU A 73 -6.30 14.75 15.85
N GLU A 74 -6.79 14.95 14.62
CA GLU A 74 -6.87 16.27 13.99
C GLU A 74 -7.80 17.20 14.79
N THR A 75 -8.92 16.69 15.30
CA THR A 75 -9.82 17.44 16.18
C THR A 75 -9.11 17.88 17.45
N ALA A 76 -8.38 16.98 18.12
CA ALA A 76 -7.59 17.31 19.32
C ALA A 76 -6.55 18.40 19.02
N ARG A 77 -5.83 18.27 17.91
CA ARG A 77 -4.84 19.27 17.47
C ARG A 77 -5.50 20.62 17.20
N ASN A 78 -6.60 20.64 16.45
CA ASN A 78 -7.33 21.87 16.13
C ASN A 78 -7.92 22.53 17.38
N GLN A 79 -8.48 21.75 18.31
CA GLN A 79 -8.98 22.27 19.59
C GLN A 79 -7.86 22.86 20.43
N THR A 80 -6.66 22.28 20.40
CA THR A 80 -5.47 22.83 21.06
C THR A 80 -5.04 24.16 20.46
N LEU A 81 -5.00 24.24 19.12
CA LEU A 81 -4.62 25.46 18.38
C LEU A 81 -5.64 26.58 18.55
N ALA A 82 -6.93 26.25 18.54
CA ALA A 82 -8.02 27.20 18.71
C ALA A 82 -8.30 27.55 20.17
N SER A 83 -7.62 26.92 21.13
CA SER A 83 -7.87 27.18 22.54
C SER A 83 -7.27 28.52 22.97
N GLU A 84 -8.16 29.48 23.16
CA GLU A 84 -7.96 30.71 23.93
C GLU A 84 -8.77 30.53 25.21
N ASP A 85 -8.14 30.34 26.36
CA ASP A 85 -8.87 30.28 27.63
C ASP A 85 -8.84 31.63 28.36
N ALA A 86 -9.82 31.83 29.24
CA ALA A 86 -10.02 33.07 29.97
C ALA A 86 -8.88 33.45 30.92
N VAL A 87 -7.93 32.53 31.18
CA VAL A 87 -6.78 32.71 32.06
C VAL A 87 -5.46 32.91 31.29
N GLY A 88 -5.51 32.95 29.95
CA GLY A 88 -4.36 33.21 29.10
C GLY A 88 -3.34 32.06 29.03
N LEU A 89 -3.63 30.92 29.65
CA LEU A 89 -2.78 29.72 29.63
C LEU A 89 -3.20 28.76 28.52
N GLY A 90 -4.48 28.76 28.20
CA GLY A 90 -5.15 27.93 27.20
C GLY A 90 -5.05 26.42 27.46
N SER A 91 -5.98 25.67 26.90
CA SER A 91 -6.06 24.23 27.08
C SER A 91 -5.32 23.47 25.99
N VAL A 92 -4.80 22.30 26.34
CA VAL A 92 -4.30 21.28 25.40
C VAL A 92 -5.27 20.12 25.34
N TYR A 93 -5.27 19.40 24.23
CA TYR A 93 -6.11 18.23 24.01
C TYR A 93 -5.25 17.10 23.48
N GLY A 94 -5.71 15.88 23.75
CA GLY A 94 -5.03 14.67 23.31
C GLY A 94 -5.98 13.52 23.08
N VAL A 95 -5.42 12.42 22.57
CA VAL A 95 -6.14 11.16 22.40
C VAL A 95 -5.42 10.09 23.21
N HIS A 96 -6.16 9.44 24.10
CA HIS A 96 -5.74 8.28 24.86
C HIS A 96 -6.16 7.01 24.12
N PHE A 97 -5.24 6.04 24.00
CA PHE A 97 -5.48 4.78 23.32
C PHE A 97 -5.49 3.61 24.30
N GLU A 98 -6.55 2.81 24.22
CA GLU A 98 -6.68 1.52 24.90
C GLU A 98 -6.90 0.41 23.87
N THR A 99 -6.80 -0.86 24.24
CA THR A 99 -6.95 -1.98 23.31
C THR A 99 -8.26 -1.93 22.50
N THR A 100 -9.37 -1.56 23.14
CA THR A 100 -10.72 -1.64 22.55
C THR A 100 -11.44 -0.29 22.48
N LYS A 101 -10.78 0.81 22.81
CA LYS A 101 -11.37 2.15 22.71
C LYS A 101 -10.29 3.22 22.57
N TYR A 102 -10.69 4.41 22.15
CA TYR A 102 -9.86 5.60 22.22
C TYR A 102 -10.68 6.78 22.74
N VAL A 103 -10.02 7.67 23.48
CA VAL A 103 -10.69 8.75 24.22
C VAL A 103 -10.08 10.08 23.84
N LEU A 104 -10.89 10.99 23.30
CA LEU A 104 -10.51 12.39 23.17
C LEU A 104 -10.70 13.08 24.53
N PHE A 105 -9.62 13.64 25.07
CA PHE A 105 -9.60 14.27 26.38
C PHE A 105 -8.98 15.66 26.34
N LYS A 106 -9.22 16.42 27.41
CA LYS A 106 -8.69 17.76 27.64
C LYS A 106 -7.67 17.72 28.78
N GLY A 107 -6.52 18.38 28.61
CA GLY A 107 -5.45 18.45 29.60
C GLY A 107 -4.15 17.82 29.14
N ALA A 108 -3.07 18.08 29.88
CA ALA A 108 -1.73 17.57 29.56
C ALA A 108 -1.55 16.08 29.90
N THR A 109 -2.47 15.51 30.67
CA THR A 109 -2.47 14.11 31.10
C THR A 109 -3.90 13.61 31.08
N TYR A 110 -4.09 12.38 30.59
CA TYR A 110 -5.41 11.76 30.59
C TYR A 110 -5.90 11.50 32.01
N ASN A 111 -7.12 11.94 32.30
CA ASN A 111 -7.84 11.60 33.53
C ASN A 111 -9.10 10.80 33.16
N PRO A 112 -9.16 9.49 33.49
CA PRO A 112 -10.32 8.65 33.14
C PRO A 112 -11.62 9.08 33.84
N LEU A 113 -11.56 9.87 34.90
CA LEU A 113 -12.72 10.36 35.65
C LEU A 113 -13.26 11.71 35.15
N ASP A 114 -12.64 12.32 34.13
CA ASP A 114 -13.14 13.58 33.57
C ASP A 114 -14.43 13.35 32.77
N ALA A 115 -15.52 13.98 33.19
CA ALA A 115 -16.82 13.89 32.53
C ALA A 115 -16.85 14.48 31.11
N ASN A 116 -15.82 15.25 30.72
CA ASN A 116 -15.70 15.81 29.38
C ASN A 116 -14.99 14.88 28.39
N ASN A 117 -14.54 13.71 28.84
CA ASN A 117 -13.97 12.69 27.98
C ASN A 117 -14.97 12.24 26.91
N LYS A 118 -14.51 12.17 25.66
CA LYS A 118 -15.28 11.60 24.56
C LYS A 118 -14.73 10.24 24.21
N GLU A 119 -15.33 9.21 24.78
CA GLU A 119 -14.97 7.82 24.54
C GLU A 119 -15.52 7.31 23.21
N ASN A 120 -14.72 6.52 22.50
CA ASN A 120 -15.10 5.88 21.25
C ASN A 120 -14.72 4.40 21.33
N ASP A 121 -15.72 3.55 21.52
CA ASP A 121 -15.53 2.10 21.57
C ASP A 121 -15.30 1.50 20.18
N LEU A 122 -14.48 0.46 20.13
CA LEU A 122 -14.16 -0.30 18.92
C LEU A 122 -14.84 -1.67 18.99
N SER A 123 -15.87 -1.90 18.16
CA SER A 123 -16.65 -3.15 18.21
C SER A 123 -16.13 -4.24 17.27
N THR A 124 -15.64 -3.88 16.09
CA THR A 124 -15.17 -4.83 15.05
C THR A 124 -13.66 -4.78 14.83
N THR A 125 -12.99 -3.85 15.51
CA THR A 125 -11.55 -3.59 15.40
C THR A 125 -10.95 -3.45 16.79
N GLN A 126 -9.63 -3.61 16.92
CA GLN A 126 -8.90 -3.39 18.16
C GLN A 126 -7.48 -2.93 17.86
N PHE A 127 -6.84 -2.25 18.79
CA PHE A 127 -5.42 -1.93 18.68
C PHE A 127 -4.59 -3.17 18.98
N SER A 128 -3.70 -3.54 18.06
CA SER A 128 -2.74 -4.63 18.22
C SER A 128 -1.36 -4.15 18.65
N ALA A 129 -1.04 -2.87 18.43
CA ALA A 129 0.15 -2.22 18.94
C ALA A 129 -0.12 -0.73 19.17
N ILE A 130 0.41 -0.20 20.27
CA ILE A 130 0.41 1.23 20.61
C ILE A 130 1.87 1.59 20.92
N ASN A 131 2.53 2.28 20.00
CA ASN A 131 3.94 2.64 20.05
C ASN A 131 4.08 4.16 20.06
N VAL A 132 3.59 4.79 21.13
CA VAL A 132 3.66 6.25 21.32
C VAL A 132 4.81 6.58 22.25
N LEU A 133 5.51 7.70 22.01
CA LEU A 133 6.59 8.18 22.88
C LEU A 133 6.05 8.90 24.13
N PRO A 134 6.74 8.82 25.28
CA PRO A 134 7.87 7.91 25.57
C PRO A 134 7.42 6.44 25.53
N VAL A 135 8.36 5.51 25.31
CA VAL A 135 8.06 4.07 25.15
C VAL A 135 7.14 3.58 26.29
N GLY A 136 6.02 2.94 25.92
CA GLY A 136 4.97 2.53 26.85
C GLY A 136 3.86 3.55 27.07
N GLY A 137 3.95 4.72 26.43
CA GLY A 137 2.90 5.72 26.42
C GLY A 137 1.69 5.31 25.58
N SER A 138 0.52 5.81 25.99
CA SER A 138 -0.79 5.59 25.35
C SER A 138 -1.43 6.89 24.86
N ASP A 139 -0.78 8.03 25.08
CA ASP A 139 -1.41 9.35 24.99
C ASP A 139 -0.68 10.15 23.92
N VAL A 140 -1.43 10.70 22.97
CA VAL A 140 -0.91 11.69 22.04
C VAL A 140 -1.49 13.05 22.43
N VAL A 141 -0.67 13.91 23.03
CA VAL A 141 -1.07 15.27 23.44
C VAL A 141 -0.41 16.30 22.54
N PHE A 142 -1.18 17.30 22.10
CA PHE A 142 -0.67 18.35 21.22
C PHE A 142 -0.26 19.60 22.00
N ASP A 143 0.83 20.23 21.56
CA ASP A 143 1.35 21.47 22.12
C ASP A 143 0.61 22.68 21.57
N ARG A 144 0.46 23.70 22.41
CA ARG A 144 -0.13 24.99 22.03
C ARG A 144 0.71 25.69 20.96
N VAL A 145 0.05 26.63 20.26
CA VAL A 145 0.63 27.53 19.24
C VAL A 145 1.08 26.82 17.94
N ARG A 146 1.76 25.67 18.04
CA ARG A 146 2.32 24.96 16.89
C ARG A 146 1.60 23.65 16.57
N GLY A 147 0.83 23.10 17.52
CA GLY A 147 0.16 21.81 17.34
C GLY A 147 1.14 20.68 17.10
N THR A 148 2.37 20.80 17.61
CA THR A 148 3.40 19.76 17.63
C THR A 148 3.08 18.74 18.70
N THR A 149 3.81 17.63 18.76
CA THR A 149 3.71 16.71 19.88
C THR A 149 5.07 16.07 20.15
N SER A 150 5.41 15.92 21.43
CA SER A 150 6.52 15.06 21.87
C SER A 150 6.09 13.59 21.97
N ASN A 151 4.78 13.33 21.98
CA ASN A 151 4.18 12.01 21.97
C ASN A 151 3.94 11.50 20.55
N SER A 152 4.97 11.60 19.70
CA SER A 152 4.92 11.03 18.34
C SER A 152 5.04 9.50 18.39
N GLY A 153 4.55 8.81 17.36
CA GLY A 153 4.61 7.35 17.31
C GLY A 153 3.63 6.75 16.32
N SER A 154 3.22 5.51 16.58
CA SER A 154 2.24 4.82 15.77
C SER A 154 1.26 3.99 16.58
N VAL A 155 0.05 3.85 16.07
CA VAL A 155 -0.96 2.92 16.59
C VAL A 155 -1.42 2.00 15.47
N THR A 156 -1.38 0.69 15.71
CA THR A 156 -1.78 -0.34 14.74
C THR A 156 -3.13 -0.88 15.12
N LEU A 157 -4.10 -0.69 14.22
CA LEU A 157 -5.45 -1.23 14.30
C LEU A 157 -5.50 -2.55 13.53
N GLN A 158 -6.22 -3.54 14.05
CA GLN A 158 -6.50 -4.80 13.36
C GLN A 158 -8.00 -5.14 13.41
N LEU A 159 -8.46 -5.99 12.50
CA LEU A 159 -9.78 -6.59 12.61
C LEU A 159 -9.80 -7.68 13.67
N VAL A 160 -10.86 -7.71 14.49
CA VAL A 160 -11.07 -8.78 15.49
C VAL A 160 -11.29 -10.12 14.78
N ALA A 161 -12.01 -10.11 13.66
CA ALA A 161 -12.31 -11.30 12.88
C ALA A 161 -11.13 -11.83 12.04
N ASP A 162 -10.11 -11.01 11.77
CA ASP A 162 -8.93 -11.38 10.98
C ASP A 162 -7.74 -10.49 11.34
N ALA A 163 -6.88 -10.98 12.24
CA ALA A 163 -5.71 -10.25 12.72
C ALA A 163 -4.65 -9.98 11.62
N SER A 164 -4.75 -10.63 10.44
CA SER A 164 -3.87 -10.33 9.31
C SER A 164 -4.20 -9.01 8.62
N LYS A 165 -5.41 -8.48 8.84
CA LYS A 165 -5.87 -7.21 8.29
C LYS A 165 -5.57 -6.10 9.27
N THR A 166 -4.55 -5.31 8.96
CA THR A 166 -4.11 -4.21 9.82
C THR A 166 -4.09 -2.88 9.08
N LYS A 167 -4.17 -1.80 9.86
CA LYS A 167 -3.92 -0.42 9.44
C LYS A 167 -3.09 0.25 10.52
N THR A 168 -1.97 0.85 10.14
CA THR A 168 -1.15 1.62 11.08
C THR A 168 -1.38 3.11 10.83
N ILE A 169 -1.65 3.85 11.90
CA ILE A 169 -1.74 5.30 11.91
C ILE A 169 -0.46 5.83 12.54
N VAL A 170 0.14 6.83 11.92
CA VAL A 170 1.39 7.46 12.37
C VAL A 170 1.09 8.89 12.78
N VAL A 171 1.67 9.31 13.91
CA VAL A 171 1.71 10.70 14.36
C VAL A 171 3.16 11.14 14.40
N ASN A 172 3.53 12.16 13.64
CA ASN A 172 4.89 12.70 13.66
C ASN A 172 5.05 13.81 14.72
N THR A 173 6.28 14.25 14.94
CA THR A 173 6.59 15.32 15.92
C THR A 173 6.00 16.68 15.56
N LEU A 174 5.63 16.89 14.28
CA LEU A 174 4.91 18.08 13.82
C LEU A 174 3.40 18.00 14.08
N GLY A 175 2.92 16.91 14.70
CA GLY A 175 1.51 16.65 14.97
C GLY A 175 0.68 16.35 13.73
N GLN A 176 1.31 16.00 12.62
CA GLN A 176 0.61 15.51 11.43
C GLN A 176 0.29 14.03 11.61
N THR A 177 -0.88 13.65 11.13
CA THR A 177 -1.36 12.27 11.23
C THR A 177 -1.62 11.71 9.84
N SER A 178 -1.23 10.45 9.62
CA SER A 178 -1.43 9.78 8.34
C SER A 178 -1.58 8.28 8.53
N LEU A 179 -2.20 7.62 7.55
CA LEU A 179 -2.07 6.18 7.43
C LEU A 179 -0.65 5.87 6.97
N GLN A 180 0.00 4.93 7.66
CA GLN A 180 1.18 4.29 7.10
C GLN A 180 0.71 3.53 5.86
N GLU A 181 1.17 3.99 4.70
CA GLU A 181 1.03 3.17 3.50
C GLU A 181 1.82 1.88 3.76
N THR A 182 1.11 0.75 3.77
CA THR A 182 1.75 -0.54 3.58
C THR A 182 2.26 -0.54 2.14
N THR A 183 3.36 0.15 1.89
CA THR A 183 4.24 -0.28 0.82
C THR A 183 4.63 -1.69 1.26
N THR A 184 4.10 -2.70 0.58
CA THR A 184 4.87 -3.91 0.42
C THR A 184 6.18 -3.42 -0.15
N THR A 185 7.18 -3.21 0.73
CA THR A 185 8.55 -3.10 0.26
C THR A 185 8.70 -4.37 -0.54
N PRO A 186 8.81 -4.31 -1.87
CA PRO A 186 9.01 -5.54 -2.60
C PRO A 186 10.33 -6.03 -2.02
N THR A 187 10.33 -7.19 -1.38
CA THR A 187 11.51 -7.80 -0.73
C THR A 187 12.52 -8.28 -1.78
N SER A 188 12.60 -7.55 -2.88
CA SER A 188 13.39 -7.73 -4.08
C SER A 188 13.28 -6.53 -5.04
N ARG A 189 12.70 -5.37 -4.65
CA ARG A 189 12.95 -4.15 -5.42
C ARG A 189 14.37 -3.72 -5.10
N VAL A 190 15.29 -4.11 -5.98
CA VAL A 190 16.53 -3.37 -6.16
C VAL A 190 16.14 -1.90 -6.25
N VAL A 191 16.46 -1.15 -5.20
CA VAL A 191 16.34 0.30 -5.24
C VAL A 191 17.25 0.71 -6.39
N ASP A 192 16.66 1.21 -7.46
CA ASP A 192 17.40 1.90 -8.52
C ASP A 192 17.89 3.23 -7.94
N THR A 193 18.95 3.15 -7.13
CA THR A 193 19.93 4.21 -7.06
C THR A 193 20.80 4.00 -8.30
N ARG A 194 20.79 4.97 -9.21
CA ARG A 194 21.57 5.00 -10.46
C ARG A 194 23.11 4.96 -10.25
N HIS A 195 23.55 4.66 -9.03
CA HIS A 195 24.91 4.40 -8.62
C HIS A 195 24.96 3.34 -7.50
N ILE A 196 26.07 2.61 -7.46
CA ILE A 196 26.46 1.74 -6.35
C ILE A 196 27.55 2.41 -5.54
N HIS A 197 27.53 2.25 -4.21
CA HIS A 197 28.64 2.61 -3.34
C HIS A 197 29.46 1.37 -3.00
N LEU A 198 30.77 1.46 -3.15
CA LEU A 198 31.73 0.45 -2.77
C LEU A 198 32.57 1.03 -1.63
N ASP A 199 32.44 0.47 -0.44
CA ASP A 199 33.30 0.78 0.69
C ASP A 199 34.50 -0.17 0.66
N PHE A 200 35.69 0.40 0.55
CA PHE A 200 36.91 -0.39 0.39
C PHE A 200 37.46 -0.86 1.74
N GLY A 201 37.18 -0.13 2.83
CA GLY A 201 37.84 -0.34 4.12
C GLY A 201 39.34 0.01 4.14
N TRP A 202 39.86 0.63 3.07
CA TRP A 202 41.23 1.12 2.93
C TRP A 202 41.28 2.34 2.01
N SER A 203 42.35 3.14 2.11
CA SER A 203 42.52 4.38 1.34
C SER A 203 43.20 4.17 -0.01
N MET A 204 42.58 4.63 -1.10
CA MET A 204 43.22 4.67 -2.43
C MET A 204 44.08 5.92 -2.71
N GLN A 205 44.35 6.77 -1.71
CA GLN A 205 45.07 8.04 -1.93
C GLN A 205 46.47 7.85 -2.54
N SER A 206 47.13 6.72 -2.26
CA SER A 206 48.45 6.37 -2.81
C SER A 206 48.39 5.47 -4.05
N SER A 207 47.20 5.08 -4.51
CA SER A 207 47.03 4.23 -5.69
C SER A 207 47.30 5.04 -6.97
N SER A 208 47.92 4.38 -7.94
CA SER A 208 48.33 5.02 -9.19
C SER A 208 47.32 4.78 -10.30
N THR A 209 46.73 3.58 -10.35
CA THR A 209 45.90 3.14 -11.45
C THR A 209 44.61 2.47 -10.98
N MET A 210 43.51 2.80 -11.65
CA MET A 210 42.25 2.08 -11.56
C MET A 210 41.97 1.42 -12.90
N ARG A 211 41.93 0.10 -12.94
CA ARG A 211 41.66 -0.70 -14.13
C ARG A 211 40.20 -1.14 -14.14
N LEU A 212 39.50 -0.77 -15.20
CA LEU A 212 38.15 -1.26 -15.52
C LEU A 212 38.27 -2.45 -16.47
N ILE A 213 37.60 -3.55 -16.17
CA ILE A 213 37.60 -4.77 -16.97
C ILE A 213 36.15 -5.10 -17.34
N PHE A 214 35.83 -5.03 -18.63
CA PHE A 214 34.51 -5.34 -19.17
C PHE A 214 34.49 -6.75 -19.77
N SER A 215 33.56 -7.58 -19.32
CA SER A 215 33.41 -8.95 -19.83
C SER A 215 32.72 -8.96 -21.18
N ASP A 216 33.29 -9.68 -22.16
CA ASP A 216 32.72 -9.80 -23.51
C ASP A 216 32.77 -11.22 -24.09
N PRO A 217 32.12 -12.22 -23.47
CA PRO A 217 32.12 -13.59 -24.01
C PRO A 217 31.38 -13.68 -25.35
N PRO A 218 31.86 -14.46 -26.34
CA PRO A 218 33.01 -15.37 -26.27
C PRO A 218 34.38 -14.72 -26.54
N GLY A 219 34.43 -13.40 -26.76
CA GLY A 219 35.65 -12.64 -27.00
C GLY A 219 36.46 -12.33 -25.72
N PRO A 220 37.64 -11.70 -25.87
CA PRO A 220 38.44 -11.26 -24.74
C PRO A 220 37.81 -10.05 -24.03
N ASN A 221 38.06 -9.93 -22.72
CA ASN A 221 37.63 -8.76 -21.95
C ASN A 221 38.28 -7.47 -22.49
N VAL A 222 37.51 -6.38 -22.52
CA VAL A 222 38.02 -5.04 -22.86
C VAL A 222 38.44 -4.34 -21.58
N THR A 223 39.62 -3.72 -21.57
CA THR A 223 40.18 -3.05 -20.38
C THR A 223 40.41 -1.57 -20.62
N LYS A 224 40.24 -0.77 -19.56
CA LYS A 224 40.52 0.68 -19.54
C LYS A 224 41.25 1.02 -18.25
N ASP A 225 42.47 1.52 -18.38
CA ASP A 225 43.27 2.01 -17.26
C ASP A 225 43.05 3.51 -17.07
N ILE A 226 42.81 3.90 -15.82
CA ILE A 226 42.60 5.29 -15.38
C ILE A 226 43.77 5.66 -14.48
N ASN A 227 44.48 6.74 -14.82
CA ASN A 227 45.54 7.29 -13.97
C ASN A 227 44.90 8.11 -12.83
N ILE A 228 44.81 7.53 -11.63
CA ILE A 228 44.08 8.10 -10.48
C ILE A 228 44.55 9.52 -10.13
N PRO A 229 45.87 9.82 -10.07
CA PRO A 229 46.34 11.17 -9.76
C PRO A 229 45.85 12.24 -10.75
N THR A 230 45.66 11.91 -12.03
CA THR A 230 45.16 12.86 -13.03
C THR A 230 43.75 13.34 -12.73
N TYR A 231 42.95 12.50 -12.07
CA TYR A 231 41.53 12.76 -11.80
C TYR A 231 41.24 13.01 -10.32
N THR A 232 42.29 13.20 -9.51
CA THR A 232 42.17 13.50 -8.08
C THR A 232 42.52 14.95 -7.82
N THR A 233 41.54 15.75 -7.39
CA THR A 233 41.73 17.16 -7.05
C THR A 233 41.17 17.42 -5.66
N ALA A 234 41.92 18.11 -4.80
CA ALA A 234 41.53 18.46 -3.42
C ALA A 234 41.00 17.27 -2.59
N GLY A 235 41.63 16.09 -2.72
CA GLY A 235 41.23 14.90 -1.97
C GLY A 235 39.94 14.24 -2.47
N LYS A 236 39.49 14.53 -3.69
CA LYS A 236 38.35 13.88 -4.35
C LYS A 236 38.77 13.33 -5.71
N PHE A 237 38.46 12.08 -5.99
CA PHE A 237 38.61 11.47 -7.31
C PHE A 237 37.29 11.58 -8.09
N GLU A 238 37.35 11.98 -9.36
CA GLU A 238 36.20 12.06 -10.25
C GLU A 238 36.58 11.81 -11.72
N TRP A 239 35.94 10.82 -12.33
CA TRP A 239 36.20 10.37 -13.69
C TRP A 239 34.88 10.01 -14.42
N GLU A 240 34.76 10.35 -15.69
CA GLU A 240 33.63 9.98 -16.55
C GLU A 240 34.13 9.72 -17.97
N ASP A 241 33.70 8.62 -18.59
CA ASP A 241 34.03 8.29 -19.98
C ASP A 241 33.00 7.30 -20.56
N SER A 242 33.05 7.13 -21.88
CA SER A 242 32.28 6.14 -22.63
C SER A 242 33.25 5.17 -23.30
N ILE A 243 33.22 3.90 -22.91
CA ILE A 243 34.09 2.84 -23.45
C ILE A 243 33.28 2.01 -24.45
N ASP A 244 33.77 1.88 -25.68
CA ASP A 244 33.19 0.92 -26.62
C ASP A 244 33.70 -0.49 -26.31
N VAL A 245 32.77 -1.40 -26.04
CA VAL A 245 33.04 -2.83 -25.84
C VAL A 245 32.46 -3.59 -27.02
N ASN A 246 33.25 -3.68 -28.09
CA ASN A 246 32.92 -4.38 -29.34
C ASN A 246 31.55 -4.00 -29.92
N GLY A 247 31.27 -2.70 -30.02
CA GLY A 247 30.03 -2.15 -30.55
C GLY A 247 28.95 -1.87 -29.50
N SER A 248 29.17 -2.24 -28.23
CA SER A 248 28.32 -1.83 -27.11
C SER A 248 29.00 -0.74 -26.27
N SER A 249 28.51 0.48 -26.38
CA SER A 249 28.98 1.61 -25.58
C SER A 249 28.62 1.42 -24.11
N GLN A 250 29.61 1.50 -23.22
CA GLN A 250 29.49 1.49 -21.77
C GLN A 250 29.77 2.90 -21.24
N LYS A 251 28.74 3.60 -20.73
CA LYS A 251 28.90 4.94 -20.15
C LYS A 251 29.00 4.90 -18.63
N LEU A 252 30.13 5.34 -18.07
CA LEU A 252 30.40 5.30 -16.63
C LEU A 252 30.81 6.67 -16.10
N ARG A 253 30.35 6.97 -14.88
CA ARG A 253 30.93 8.02 -14.04
C ARG A 253 31.30 7.41 -12.70
N ILE A 254 32.54 7.61 -12.28
CA ILE A 254 33.10 7.10 -11.04
C ILE A 254 33.63 8.27 -10.23
N HIS A 255 33.21 8.42 -8.98
CA HIS A 255 33.77 9.44 -8.11
C HIS A 255 33.82 8.95 -6.66
N THR A 256 34.69 9.53 -5.85
CA THR A 256 34.69 9.25 -4.42
C THR A 256 33.60 10.05 -3.72
N HIS A 257 32.89 9.39 -2.80
CA HIS A 257 32.07 10.05 -1.79
C HIS A 257 32.90 10.36 -0.53
N LEU A 258 33.89 9.52 -0.24
CA LEU A 258 34.91 9.71 0.79
C LEU A 258 36.26 9.28 0.22
N LEU A 259 37.31 10.07 0.46
CA LEU A 259 38.69 9.71 0.18
C LEU A 259 39.59 10.41 1.22
N ASP A 260 39.86 9.70 2.31
CA ASP A 260 40.75 10.16 3.38
C ASP A 260 41.94 9.22 3.55
N SER A 261 42.79 9.46 4.56
CA SER A 261 44.00 8.67 4.78
C SER A 261 43.75 7.22 5.25
N SER A 262 42.52 6.89 5.61
CA SER A 262 42.12 5.60 6.20
C SER A 262 41.15 4.80 5.33
N ASN A 263 40.27 5.47 4.58
CA ASN A 263 39.23 4.80 3.80
C ASN A 263 38.91 5.50 2.48
N THR A 264 38.28 4.74 1.58
CA THR A 264 37.65 5.22 0.36
C THR A 264 36.26 4.63 0.20
N ILE A 265 35.29 5.51 -0.04
CA ILE A 265 33.96 5.15 -0.50
C ILE A 265 33.84 5.61 -1.95
N LEU A 266 33.73 4.66 -2.87
CA LEU A 266 33.65 4.89 -4.30
C LEU A 266 32.19 4.78 -4.78
N SER A 267 31.70 5.81 -5.47
CA SER A 267 30.41 5.82 -6.13
C SER A 267 30.57 5.55 -7.62
N VAL A 268 29.94 4.50 -8.12
CA VAL A 268 29.98 4.09 -9.53
C VAL A 268 28.59 4.23 -10.14
N HIS A 269 28.42 5.15 -11.07
CA HIS A 269 27.18 5.40 -11.80
C HIS A 269 27.16 4.58 -13.09
N ARG A 270 26.14 3.73 -13.26
CA ARG A 270 25.90 2.94 -14.46
C ARG A 270 24.40 2.86 -14.72
N ASP A 271 24.00 3.20 -15.95
CA ASP A 271 22.61 3.08 -16.42
C ASP A 271 22.50 1.88 -17.36
N ARG A 272 21.56 0.96 -17.08
CA ARG A 272 21.30 -0.23 -17.91
C ARG A 272 20.91 0.08 -19.35
N ARG A 273 20.48 1.31 -19.66
CA ARG A 273 20.22 1.75 -21.05
C ARG A 273 21.49 1.82 -21.89
N ASN A 274 22.63 2.11 -21.25
CA ASN A 274 23.92 2.33 -21.89
C ASN A 274 25.02 1.44 -21.28
N ASN A 275 24.69 0.44 -20.47
CA ASN A 275 25.66 -0.41 -19.78
C ASN A 275 25.10 -1.82 -19.66
N ASP A 276 25.56 -2.71 -20.52
CA ASP A 276 25.09 -4.09 -20.62
C ASP A 276 26.21 -5.13 -20.40
N LYS A 277 27.48 -4.71 -20.23
CA LYS A 277 28.61 -5.61 -19.96
C LYS A 277 28.87 -5.73 -18.46
N ALA A 278 29.30 -6.91 -18.01
CA ALA A 278 29.76 -7.08 -16.62
C ALA A 278 31.07 -6.28 -16.41
N LEU A 279 31.21 -5.65 -15.25
CA LEU A 279 32.35 -4.78 -14.92
C LEU A 279 33.05 -5.29 -13.66
N GLU A 280 34.37 -5.43 -13.74
CA GLU A 280 35.27 -5.56 -12.60
C GLU A 280 36.15 -4.31 -12.50
N ILE A 281 36.40 -3.85 -11.27
CA ILE A 281 37.24 -2.69 -10.98
C ILE A 281 38.39 -3.16 -10.10
N GLN A 282 39.61 -2.91 -10.55
CA GLN A 282 40.84 -3.18 -9.80
C GLN A 282 41.54 -1.85 -9.52
N VAL A 283 42.05 -1.68 -8.29
CA VAL A 283 42.76 -0.47 -7.87
C VAL A 283 44.13 -0.87 -7.37
N GLY A 284 45.18 -0.25 -7.92
CA GLY A 284 46.58 -0.59 -7.70
C GLY A 284 47.49 0.62 -7.58
#